data_AF-A0A0F9U777-F1
#
_entry.id   AF-A0A0F9U777-F1
#
_cell.length_a   1.000
_cell.length_b   1.000
_cell.length_c   1.000
_cell.angle_alpha   90.00
_cell.angle_beta   90.00
_cell.angle_gamma   90.00
#
_symmetry.space_group_name_H-M   'P 1'
#
loop_
_entity.id
_entity.type
_entity.pdbx_description
1 polymer ?
#
loop_
_entity_poly.entity_id
_entity_poly.type
_entity_poly.pdbx_seq_one_letter_code
_entity_poly.pdbx_strand_id
1 'polypeptide(L)'
;MTKIPTNVPIISILDGQQVKLDDTPATLNDVIMRALLNIIQGEKLSGEDSFKRYQIATKFADKPMSVDLTSEEIVFIKKAIGDTFGPAVVGPAWDFLEGGKEDKLKKGNKKSDSEEPSELKE
;
A
#
# COMPACT_ATOMS: atom_id res chain seq x y z
N MET A 1 -0.43 -20.29 2.67
CA MET A 1 -0.36 -19.32 1.55
C MET A 1 -1.56 -18.40 1.69
N THR A 2 -1.33 -17.09 1.60
CA THR A 2 -2.35 -16.06 1.77
C THR A 2 -2.55 -15.36 0.44
N LYS A 3 -3.81 -15.25 0.01
CA LYS A 3 -4.18 -14.59 -1.24
C LYS A 3 -4.33 -13.10 -1.01
N ILE A 4 -3.48 -12.29 -1.64
CA ILE A 4 -3.46 -10.82 -1.47
C ILE A 4 -4.02 -10.15 -2.73
N PRO A 5 -5.01 -9.25 -2.63
CA PRO A 5 -5.47 -8.46 -3.76
C PRO A 5 -4.42 -7.41 -4.13
N THR A 6 -4.08 -7.25 -5.42
CA THR A 6 -2.97 -6.36 -5.80
C THR A 6 -3.42 -5.01 -6.36
N ASN A 7 -4.57 -4.96 -7.04
CA ASN A 7 -5.07 -3.74 -7.69
C ASN A 7 -5.88 -2.84 -6.74
N VAL A 8 -5.60 -2.89 -5.44
CA VAL A 8 -6.27 -2.08 -4.42
C VAL A 8 -5.56 -0.73 -4.28
N PRO A 9 -6.30 0.39 -4.29
CA PRO A 9 -5.69 1.70 -4.14
C PRO A 9 -5.12 1.89 -2.73
N ILE A 10 -3.96 2.50 -2.64
CA ILE A 10 -3.37 2.91 -1.36
C ILE A 10 -3.99 4.23 -0.95
N ILE A 11 -4.77 4.19 0.13
CA ILE A 11 -5.44 5.37 0.70
C ILE A 11 -4.61 5.88 1.88
N SER A 12 -4.22 7.15 1.81
CA SER A 12 -3.51 7.87 2.86
C SER A 12 -4.41 8.04 4.09
N ILE A 13 -3.85 7.79 5.26
CA ILE A 13 -4.55 7.99 6.54
C ILE A 13 -4.64 9.46 6.96
N LEU A 14 -3.86 10.35 6.31
CA LEU A 14 -3.77 11.76 6.71
C LEU A 14 -4.94 12.58 6.17
N ASP A 15 -5.36 12.28 4.94
CA ASP A 15 -6.33 13.06 4.17
C ASP A 15 -7.42 12.19 3.52
N GLY A 16 -7.35 10.86 3.68
CA GLY A 16 -8.27 9.93 3.04
C GLY A 16 -8.15 9.90 1.51
N GLN A 17 -7.13 10.56 0.93
CA GLN A 17 -6.92 10.61 -0.50
C GLN A 17 -6.07 9.43 -0.95
N GLN A 18 -6.19 9.10 -2.24
CA GLN A 18 -5.33 8.10 -2.84
C GLN A 18 -3.90 8.65 -2.93
N VAL A 19 -2.95 7.88 -2.42
CA VAL A 19 -1.53 8.17 -2.57
C VAL A 19 -1.19 8.19 -4.05
N LYS A 20 -0.42 9.19 -4.48
CA LYS A 20 0.12 9.26 -5.84
C LYS A 20 1.59 8.88 -5.85
N LEU A 21 1.97 8.06 -6.83
CA LEU A 21 3.36 7.77 -7.18
C LEU A 21 3.61 8.35 -8.57
N ASP A 22 4.55 9.29 -8.67
CA ASP A 22 4.87 10.01 -9.92
C ASP A 22 3.61 10.52 -10.66
N ASP A 23 2.74 11.23 -9.92
CA ASP A 23 1.45 11.78 -10.38
C ASP A 23 0.37 10.76 -10.77
N THR A 24 0.66 9.46 -10.68
CA THR A 24 -0.32 8.39 -10.93
C THR A 24 -0.92 7.87 -9.63
N PRO A 25 -2.23 7.54 -9.58
CA PRO A 25 -2.84 6.96 -8.40
C PRO A 25 -2.22 5.58 -8.08
N ALA A 26 -1.68 5.42 -6.88
CA ALA A 26 -0.92 4.25 -6.51
C ALA A 26 -1.81 3.09 -6.06
N THR A 27 -1.47 1.88 -6.51
CA THR A 27 -2.04 0.62 -6.03
C THR A 27 -1.05 -0.12 -5.13
N LEU A 28 -1.53 -1.15 -4.42
CA LEU A 28 -0.66 -2.05 -3.66
C LEU A 28 0.39 -2.71 -4.56
N ASN A 29 0.01 -3.10 -5.78
CA ASN A 29 0.94 -3.64 -6.77
C ASN A 29 2.09 -2.66 -7.06
N ASP A 30 1.76 -1.39 -7.35
CA ASP A 30 2.78 -0.39 -7.68
C ASP A 30 3.73 -0.14 -6.50
N VAL A 31 3.20 -0.11 -5.27
CA VAL A 31 4.00 0.03 -4.04
C VAL A 31 4.92 -1.19 -3.85
N ILE A 32 4.41 -2.41 -4.01
CA ILE A 32 5.22 -3.63 -3.87
C ILE A 32 6.31 -3.67 -4.95
N MET A 33 5.96 -3.43 -6.21
CA MET A 33 6.90 -3.43 -7.33
C MET A 33 8.00 -2.41 -7.12
N ARG A 34 7.65 -1.18 -6.71
CA ARG A 34 8.64 -0.12 -6.46
C ARG A 34 9.49 -0.44 -5.23
N ALA A 35 8.93 -1.00 -4.15
CA ALA A 35 9.70 -1.43 -2.99
C ALA A 35 10.72 -2.54 -3.32
N LEU A 36 10.32 -3.53 -4.13
CA LEU A 36 11.16 -4.67 -4.47
C LEU A 36 12.23 -4.33 -5.52
N LEU A 37 11.96 -3.39 -6.42
CA LEU A 37 12.87 -3.04 -7.51
C LEU A 37 13.73 -1.81 -7.22
N ASN A 38 13.38 -1.02 -6.20
CA ASN A 38 14.20 0.11 -5.78
C ASN A 38 15.46 -0.37 -5.06
N ILE A 39 16.59 0.22 -5.42
CA ILE A 39 17.88 0.03 -4.74
C ILE A 39 18.15 1.32 -3.96
N ILE A 40 18.11 1.24 -2.63
CA ILE A 40 18.31 2.41 -1.78
C ILE A 40 19.79 2.77 -1.79
N GLN A 41 20.10 4.07 -1.87
CA GLN A 41 21.49 4.52 -1.89
C GLN A 41 22.20 4.10 -0.60
N GLY A 42 23.33 3.40 -0.75
CA GLY A 42 24.10 2.87 0.38
C GLY A 42 23.62 1.52 0.91
N GLU A 43 22.53 0.98 0.39
CA GLU A 43 22.09 -0.38 0.69
C GLU A 43 23.06 -1.41 0.09
N LYS A 44 23.53 -2.34 0.91
CA LYS A 44 24.30 -3.50 0.45
C LYS A 44 23.36 -4.70 0.35
N LEU A 45 22.92 -4.99 -0.87
CA LEU A 45 22.16 -6.21 -1.13
C LEU A 45 23.08 -7.40 -1.39
N SER A 46 22.78 -8.53 -0.76
CA SER A 46 23.39 -9.79 -1.16
C SER A 46 22.81 -10.24 -2.51
N GLY A 47 23.54 -11.09 -3.24
CA GLY A 47 23.04 -11.68 -4.50
C GLY A 47 21.76 -12.50 -4.27
N GLU A 48 21.68 -13.20 -3.13
CA GLU A 48 20.51 -13.98 -2.73
C GLU A 48 19.29 -13.09 -2.48
N ASP A 49 19.45 -11.98 -1.75
CA ASP A 49 18.37 -11.02 -1.52
C ASP A 49 17.91 -10.36 -2.82
N SER A 50 18.84 -10.05 -3.73
CA SER A 50 18.51 -9.49 -5.04
C SER A 50 17.70 -10.48 -5.89
N PHE A 51 18.10 -11.75 -5.88
CA PHE A 51 17.38 -12.79 -6.59
C PHE A 51 16.00 -13.04 -5.97
N LYS A 52 15.90 -13.01 -4.63
CA LYS A 52 14.62 -13.14 -3.92
C LYS A 52 13.68 -11.97 -4.22
N ARG A 53 14.17 -10.72 -4.25
CA ARG A 53 13.40 -9.54 -4.69
C ARG A 53 12.85 -9.77 -6.10
N TYR A 54 13.70 -10.22 -7.03
CA TYR A 54 13.31 -10.51 -8.39
C TYR A 54 12.21 -11.60 -8.47
N GLN A 55 12.40 -12.74 -7.80
CA GLN A 55 11.41 -13.84 -7.81
C GLN A 55 10.05 -13.45 -7.23
N ILE A 56 10.02 -12.57 -6.23
CA ILE A 56 8.76 -12.08 -5.69
C ILE A 56 8.16 -11.07 -6.68
N ALA A 57 8.95 -10.13 -7.22
CA ALA A 57 8.48 -9.11 -8.14
C ALA A 57 7.87 -9.71 -9.43
N THR A 58 8.40 -10.82 -9.94
CA THR A 58 7.82 -11.49 -11.13
C THR A 58 6.39 -11.98 -10.89
N LYS A 59 6.00 -12.29 -9.66
CA LYS A 59 4.60 -12.63 -9.33
C LYS A 59 3.63 -11.46 -9.53
N PHE A 60 4.13 -10.22 -9.52
CA PHE A 60 3.34 -8.99 -9.63
C PHE A 60 3.42 -8.35 -11.02
N ALA A 61 4.36 -8.78 -11.87
CA ALA A 61 4.70 -8.13 -13.14
C ALA A 61 3.51 -7.99 -14.10
N ASP A 62 2.67 -9.01 -14.20
CA ASP A 62 1.48 -9.01 -15.08
C ASP A 62 0.25 -8.34 -14.46
N LYS A 63 0.42 -7.63 -13.33
CA LYS A 63 -0.64 -6.96 -12.56
C LYS A 63 -1.86 -7.88 -12.29
N PRO A 64 -1.67 -9.09 -11.75
CA PRO A 64 -2.77 -10.00 -11.48
C PRO A 64 -3.71 -9.44 -10.42
N MET A 65 -5.01 -9.73 -10.50
CA MET A 65 -5.99 -9.26 -9.50
C MET A 65 -5.64 -9.68 -8.07
N SER A 66 -4.97 -10.82 -7.91
CA SER A 66 -4.49 -11.33 -6.63
C SER A 66 -3.25 -12.20 -6.79
N VAL A 67 -2.41 -12.26 -5.76
CA VAL A 67 -1.21 -13.11 -5.71
C VAL A 67 -1.22 -13.96 -4.44
N ASP A 68 -0.88 -15.24 -4.57
CA ASP A 68 -0.66 -16.12 -3.43
C ASP A 68 0.77 -15.93 -2.89
N LEU A 69 0.86 -15.54 -1.62
CA LEU A 69 2.12 -15.30 -0.93
C LEU A 69 2.31 -16.25 0.25
N THR A 70 3.56 -16.60 0.52
CA THR A 70 3.93 -17.24 1.79
C THR A 70 4.08 -16.20 2.90
N SER A 71 4.02 -16.63 4.16
CA SER A 71 4.26 -15.75 5.31
C SER A 71 5.67 -15.12 5.26
N GLU A 72 6.65 -15.86 4.76
CA GLU A 72 8.02 -15.37 4.58
C GLU A 72 8.10 -14.28 3.50
N GLU A 73 7.41 -14.47 2.37
CA GLU A 73 7.32 -13.45 1.32
C GLU A 73 6.63 -12.19 1.81
N ILE A 74 5.56 -12.32 2.61
CA ILE A 74 4.88 -11.18 3.22
C ILE A 74 5.83 -10.40 4.12
N VAL A 75 6.57 -11.07 5.01
CA VAL A 75 7.55 -10.40 5.88
C VAL A 75 8.62 -9.69 5.06
N PHE A 76 9.11 -10.33 4.00
CA PHE A 76 10.11 -9.76 3.11
C PHE A 76 9.59 -8.51 2.37
N ILE A 77 8.37 -8.56 1.83
CA ILE A 77 7.72 -7.42 1.19
C ILE A 77 7.51 -6.28 2.20
N LYS A 78 7.02 -6.58 3.41
CA LYS A 78 6.80 -5.58 4.46
C LYS A 78 8.09 -4.83 4.81
N LYS A 79 9.22 -5.55 4.89
CA LYS A 79 10.54 -4.96 5.10
C LYS A 79 10.90 -4.01 3.93
N ALA A 80 10.83 -4.48 2.69
CA ALA A 80 11.15 -3.66 1.52
C ALA A 80 10.29 -2.40 1.41
N ILE A 81 8.99 -2.48 1.74
CA ILE A 81 8.08 -1.33 1.80
C ILE A 81 8.50 -0.35 2.89
N GLY A 82 8.85 -0.84 4.08
CA GLY A 82 9.31 -0.02 5.20
C GLY A 82 10.62 0.72 4.93
N ASP A 83 11.52 0.10 4.18
CA ASP A 83 12.79 0.71 3.79
C ASP A 83 12.61 1.76 2.68
N THR A 84 11.59 1.61 1.82
CA THR A 84 11.38 2.46 0.64
C THR A 84 10.43 3.63 0.87
N PHE A 85 9.39 3.45 1.70
CA PHE A 85 8.28 4.40 1.81
C PHE A 85 8.07 4.93 3.22
N GLY A 86 7.45 6.11 3.31
CA GLY A 86 7.04 6.70 4.58
C GLY A 86 5.78 6.06 5.18
N PRO A 87 5.47 6.36 6.46
CA PRO A 87 4.36 5.74 7.20
C PRO A 87 2.98 5.85 6.54
N ALA A 88 2.73 6.92 5.78
CA ALA A 88 1.48 7.15 5.06
C ALA A 88 1.18 6.06 4.01
N VAL A 89 2.21 5.37 3.50
CA VAL A 89 2.11 4.24 2.56
C VAL A 89 2.26 2.91 3.29
N VAL A 90 3.22 2.82 4.22
CA VAL A 90 3.55 1.59 4.97
C VAL A 90 2.32 1.04 5.68
N GLY A 91 1.61 1.88 6.45
CA GLY A 91 0.45 1.44 7.23
C GLY A 91 -0.65 0.81 6.35
N PRO A 92 -1.21 1.56 5.38
CA PRO A 92 -2.24 1.04 4.49
C PRO A 92 -1.81 -0.20 3.68
N ALA A 93 -0.54 -0.29 3.26
CA ALA A 93 -0.04 -1.45 2.53
C ALA A 93 0.06 -2.69 3.43
N TRP A 94 0.52 -2.52 4.67
CA TRP A 94 0.62 -3.61 5.65
C TRP A 94 -0.74 -4.16 6.04
N ASP A 95 -1.74 -3.28 6.21
CA ASP A 95 -3.14 -3.68 6.43
C ASP A 95 -3.60 -4.69 5.36
N PHE A 96 -3.37 -4.41 4.08
CA PHE A 96 -3.74 -5.34 3.00
C PHE A 96 -2.94 -6.65 3.01
N LEU A 97 -1.65 -6.59 3.35
CA LEU A 97 -0.78 -7.78 3.44
C LEU A 97 -1.13 -8.70 4.61
N GLU A 98 -1.72 -8.17 5.68
CA GLU A 98 -2.18 -8.93 6.84
C GLU A 98 -3.64 -9.40 6.73
N GLY A 99 -4.31 -9.12 5.60
CA GLY A 99 -5.73 -9.46 5.41
C GLY A 99 -6.69 -8.47 6.08
N GLY A 100 -6.19 -7.32 6.54
CA GLY A 100 -6.98 -6.25 7.13
C GLY A 100 -7.50 -5.28 6.07
N LYS A 101 -8.74 -5.48 5.59
CA LYS A 101 -9.70 -4.40 5.28
C LYS A 101 -11.06 -4.97 4.85
N GLU A 102 -11.86 -5.34 5.85
CA GLU A 102 -13.31 -5.14 5.79
C GLU A 102 -13.81 -4.08 6.81
N ASP A 103 -13.08 -3.79 7.90
CA ASP A 103 -13.71 -3.08 9.05
C ASP A 103 -13.22 -1.66 9.40
N LYS A 104 -12.03 -1.21 8.99
CA LYS A 104 -11.46 0.02 9.59
C LYS A 104 -11.74 1.34 8.86
N LEU A 105 -12.17 1.35 7.59
CA LEU A 105 -12.45 2.60 6.86
C LEU A 105 -13.85 3.21 7.14
N LYS A 106 -14.80 2.45 7.71
CA LYS A 106 -16.16 2.97 7.99
C LYS A 106 -16.28 3.88 9.22
N LYS A 107 -15.25 3.97 10.06
CA LYS A 107 -15.31 4.75 11.32
C LYS A 107 -14.82 6.20 11.19
N GLY A 108 -14.22 6.59 10.07
CA GLY A 108 -13.64 7.93 9.90
C GLY A 108 -14.50 8.97 9.18
N ASN A 109 -15.47 8.55 8.34
CA ASN A 109 -16.11 9.47 7.39
C ASN A 109 -17.54 9.89 7.76
N LYS A 110 -17.80 10.12 9.04
CA LYS A 110 -19.10 10.64 9.52
C LYS A 110 -18.88 11.85 10.42
N LYS A 111 -18.43 12.97 9.84
CA LYS A 111 -18.67 14.35 10.31
C LYS A 111 -17.96 15.37 9.40
N SER A 112 -18.63 15.79 8.35
CA SER A 112 -18.56 17.17 7.82
C SER A 112 -19.59 17.34 6.69
N ASP A 113 -20.88 17.23 7.04
CA ASP A 113 -21.98 17.89 6.32
C ASP A 113 -22.46 18.97 7.33
N SER A 114 -22.06 20.23 7.15
CA SER A 114 -22.83 21.26 6.46
C SER A 114 -24.04 21.78 7.28
N GLU A 115 -23.79 22.70 8.20
CA GLU A 115 -24.77 23.67 8.72
C GLU A 115 -23.99 24.99 8.84
N GLU A 116 -24.18 25.94 7.93
CA GLU A 116 -25.21 27.00 7.94
C GLU A 116 -25.21 27.69 6.54
N PRO A 117 -26.25 28.45 6.11
CA PRO A 117 -26.95 29.44 6.93
C PRO A 117 -28.46 29.65 6.64
N SER A 118 -29.04 30.57 7.41
CA SER A 118 -30.15 31.49 7.09
C SER A 118 -31.54 31.18 7.64
N GLU A 119 -31.86 31.77 8.80
CA GLU A 119 -33.17 32.39 9.04
C GLU A 119 -32.99 33.71 9.80
N LEU A 120 -33.00 34.82 9.06
CA LEU A 120 -33.31 36.15 9.57
C LEU A 120 -34.67 36.51 8.97
N LYS A 121 -35.72 36.41 9.79
CA LYS A 121 -37.01 37.07 9.54
C LYS A 121 -37.28 37.94 10.75
N GLU A 122 -37.10 39.24 10.56
CA GLU A 122 -37.74 40.28 11.36
C GLU A 122 -39.21 40.46 10.94
#